data_AF-A0A4Q5UR34-F1
#
_entry.id   AF-A0A4Q5UR34-F1
#
_cell.length_a   1.000
_cell.length_b   1.000
_cell.length_c   1.000
_cell.angle_alpha   90.00
_cell.angle_beta   90.00
_cell.angle_gamma   90.00
#
_symmetry.space_group_name_H-M   'P 1'
#
loop_
_entity.id
_entity.type
_entity.pdbx_description
1 polymer ?
#
loop_
_entity_poly.entity_id
_entity_poly.type
_entity_poly.pdbx_seq_one_letter_code
_entity_poly.pdbx_strand_id
1 'polypeptide(L)'
;VKYELTENYRSQQSIIAFANSWASNIRHRLKTDPIVGIQTAPGTVQVTSYPHPQLLVPVARAIAGTALAGSSCVLVRTNEEAMLLAGVLAQQGLRAKLIQSNDSFDLNNLFELRCFFNALQQESDGPLISDEDWSRAKEQLNTLLADSDKKELLSSIIRSFEDTNTGRKYKSDWKSFLSESKIEDFLRVDSDNIYVSTIHKAKGKEFENAFLLLNNFKPDTDALKRQVYVAITRAKSNLSIHYNARYLQEPRLEEVHYAEDANPYPEPDQVALFLTHRDVWLGYFENIQHRIRNLSSGSPLQILQDGLANGKGEQVVKFSKQFCDSLAVYANKGFRITQARVNFLVYWKHEEKGKEWVVVLARMILRK
;
A
#
# COMPACT_ATOMS: atom_id res chain seq x y z
N VAL A 1 10.61 24.74 -29.01
CA VAL A 1 9.56 23.78 -29.40
C VAL A 1 9.20 22.96 -28.19
N LYS A 2 7.92 22.93 -27.79
CA LYS A 2 7.43 22.15 -26.64
C LYS A 2 6.96 20.81 -27.19
N TYR A 3 7.55 19.70 -26.76
CA TYR A 3 7.15 18.36 -27.16
C TYR A 3 6.25 17.76 -26.07
N GLU A 4 5.00 17.43 -26.42
CA GLU A 4 4.05 16.79 -25.51
C GLU A 4 3.73 15.37 -25.99
N LEU A 5 3.90 14.38 -25.12
CA LEU A 5 3.42 13.02 -25.38
C LEU A 5 1.92 12.98 -25.09
N THR A 6 1.10 13.11 -26.13
CA THR A 6 -0.37 13.17 -26.04
C THR A 6 -1.05 11.83 -26.33
N GLU A 7 -0.36 10.89 -26.95
CA GLU A 7 -0.90 9.56 -27.27
C GLU A 7 -0.97 8.65 -26.03
N ASN A 8 -2.12 8.01 -25.82
CA ASN A 8 -2.34 7.02 -24.78
C ASN A 8 -2.68 5.66 -25.42
N TYR A 9 -1.78 4.70 -25.19
CA TYR A 9 -1.87 3.33 -25.71
C TYR A 9 -2.46 2.34 -24.69
N ARG A 10 -2.81 2.82 -23.49
CA ARG A 10 -3.02 1.99 -22.29
C ARG A 10 -4.49 1.95 -21.87
N SER A 11 -5.16 3.11 -21.84
CA SER A 11 -6.56 3.23 -21.44
C SER A 11 -7.50 3.21 -22.65
N GLN A 12 -8.68 2.64 -22.45
CA GLN A 12 -9.77 2.61 -23.43
C GLN A 12 -10.45 3.97 -23.59
N GLN A 13 -11.14 4.15 -24.72
CA GLN A 13 -11.57 5.46 -25.21
C GLN A 13 -12.47 6.23 -24.22
N SER A 14 -13.45 5.56 -23.61
CA SER A 14 -14.40 6.19 -22.67
C SER A 14 -13.70 6.74 -21.42
N ILE A 15 -12.66 6.05 -20.92
CA ILE A 15 -11.87 6.48 -19.77
C ILE A 15 -11.05 7.73 -20.15
N ILE A 16 -10.47 7.75 -21.35
CA ILE A 16 -9.69 8.90 -21.84
C ILE A 16 -10.59 10.12 -22.04
N ALA A 17 -11.77 9.94 -22.62
CA ALA A 17 -12.75 11.02 -22.79
C ALA A 17 -13.15 11.62 -21.44
N PHE A 18 -13.48 10.77 -20.46
CA PHE A 18 -13.76 11.20 -19.09
C PHE A 18 -12.57 11.91 -18.43
N ALA A 19 -11.35 11.37 -18.58
CA ALA A 19 -10.13 11.99 -18.04
C ALA A 19 -9.85 13.37 -18.64
N ASN A 20 -10.04 13.53 -19.95
CA ASN A 20 -9.88 14.82 -20.64
C ASN A 20 -10.94 15.83 -20.20
N SER A 21 -12.20 15.41 -20.11
CA SER A 21 -13.29 16.24 -19.58
C SER A 21 -12.95 16.74 -18.17
N TRP A 22 -12.49 15.85 -17.28
CA TRP A 22 -12.03 16.24 -15.96
C TRP A 22 -10.81 17.18 -15.99
N ALA A 23 -9.82 16.90 -16.84
CA ALA A 23 -8.60 17.68 -16.95
C ALA A 23 -8.84 19.13 -17.38
N SER A 24 -9.90 19.41 -18.15
CA SER A 24 -10.28 20.78 -18.54
C SER A 24 -10.56 21.70 -17.35
N ASN A 25 -10.89 21.13 -16.18
CA ASN A 25 -11.13 21.87 -14.94
C ASN A 25 -9.84 22.28 -14.21
N ILE A 26 -8.66 21.87 -14.68
CA ILE A 26 -7.35 22.14 -14.07
C ILE A 26 -6.71 23.34 -14.77
N ARG A 27 -6.52 24.46 -14.06
CA ARG A 27 -6.10 25.73 -14.68
C ARG A 27 -4.64 25.71 -15.14
N HIS A 28 -3.72 25.23 -14.30
CA HIS A 28 -2.28 25.29 -14.57
C HIS A 28 -1.75 23.94 -15.06
N ARG A 29 -2.22 23.44 -16.20
CA ARG A 29 -1.78 22.14 -16.73
C ARG A 29 -0.44 22.27 -17.47
N LEU A 30 0.47 21.32 -17.22
CA LEU A 30 1.75 21.24 -17.94
C LEU A 30 1.55 20.88 -19.42
N LYS A 31 0.62 19.97 -19.70
CA LYS A 31 0.20 19.60 -21.05
C LYS A 31 -0.99 20.45 -21.49
N THR A 32 -0.87 21.15 -22.61
CA THR A 32 -1.96 21.96 -23.16
C THR A 32 -2.91 21.13 -24.00
N ASP A 33 -2.40 20.09 -24.67
CA ASP A 33 -3.21 19.30 -25.59
C ASP A 33 -3.95 18.16 -24.85
N PRO A 34 -5.19 17.82 -25.27
CA PRO A 34 -5.90 16.64 -24.79
C PRO A 34 -5.10 15.36 -25.05
N ILE A 35 -5.33 14.34 -24.21
CA ILE A 35 -4.77 13.02 -24.47
C ILE A 35 -5.60 12.34 -25.56
N VAL A 36 -4.94 11.80 -26.58
CA VAL A 36 -5.59 11.06 -27.66
C VAL A 36 -5.41 9.57 -27.40
N GLY A 37 -6.52 8.83 -27.28
CA GLY A 37 -6.49 7.38 -27.16
C GLY A 37 -6.17 6.73 -28.49
N ILE A 38 -5.20 5.82 -28.49
CA ILE A 38 -4.89 4.98 -29.65
C ILE A 38 -5.74 3.70 -29.63
N GLN A 39 -6.13 3.22 -28.45
CA GLN A 39 -7.06 2.11 -28.33
C GLN A 39 -8.48 2.56 -28.72
N THR A 40 -9.09 1.83 -29.66
CA THR A 40 -10.45 2.08 -30.14
C THR A 40 -11.52 1.30 -29.39
N ALA A 41 -11.14 0.35 -28.53
CA ALA A 41 -12.08 -0.41 -27.73
C ALA A 41 -12.79 0.52 -26.72
N PRO A 42 -14.14 0.45 -26.60
CA PRO A 42 -14.86 1.20 -25.59
C PRO A 42 -14.57 0.63 -24.20
N GLY A 43 -14.35 1.51 -23.23
CA GLY A 43 -14.22 1.16 -21.82
C GLY A 43 -15.49 1.44 -21.05
N THR A 44 -15.55 0.94 -19.82
CA THR A 44 -16.68 1.20 -18.92
C THR A 44 -16.31 2.29 -17.92
N VAL A 45 -17.14 3.33 -17.83
CA VAL A 45 -17.04 4.37 -16.81
C VAL A 45 -18.37 4.45 -16.08
N GLN A 46 -18.35 4.18 -14.77
CA GLN A 46 -19.50 4.32 -13.90
C GLN A 46 -19.22 5.40 -12.84
N VAL A 47 -20.15 6.34 -12.67
CA VAL A 47 -20.08 7.40 -11.66
C VAL A 47 -21.31 7.30 -10.78
N THR A 48 -21.12 6.88 -9.53
CA THR A 48 -22.20 6.70 -8.56
C THR A 48 -22.10 7.75 -7.45
N SER A 49 -23.12 8.60 -7.31
CA SER A 49 -23.23 9.57 -6.22
C SER A 49 -24.02 9.01 -5.04
N TYR A 50 -23.56 9.32 -3.83
CA TYR A 50 -24.19 8.91 -2.57
C TYR A 50 -24.57 10.15 -1.75
N PRO A 51 -25.75 10.20 -1.11
CA PRO A 51 -26.10 11.32 -0.21
C PRO A 51 -25.40 11.21 1.15
N HIS A 52 -24.87 10.04 1.52
CA HIS A 52 -24.26 9.75 2.82
C HIS A 52 -22.74 9.47 2.71
N PRO A 53 -21.95 9.73 3.77
CA PRO A 53 -20.50 9.53 3.75
C PRO A 53 -20.05 8.08 3.96
N GLN A 54 -20.94 7.13 4.24
CA GLN A 54 -20.60 5.71 4.44
C GLN A 54 -20.32 4.99 3.11
N LEU A 55 -19.19 5.33 2.46
CA LEU A 55 -18.87 4.83 1.12
C LEU A 55 -18.12 3.49 1.09
N LEU A 56 -17.57 3.03 2.21
CA LEU A 56 -16.72 1.84 2.24
C LEU A 56 -17.49 0.56 1.88
N VAL A 57 -18.67 0.36 2.47
CA VAL A 57 -19.54 -0.79 2.21
C VAL A 57 -20.11 -0.79 0.78
N PRO A 58 -20.67 0.31 0.23
CA PRO A 58 -21.17 0.30 -1.14
C PRO A 58 -20.07 0.08 -2.17
N VAL A 59 -18.87 0.64 -1.96
CA VAL A 59 -17.72 0.38 -2.84
C VAL A 59 -17.35 -1.10 -2.82
N ALA A 60 -17.27 -1.72 -1.64
CA ALA A 60 -17.00 -3.15 -1.53
C ALA A 60 -18.07 -4.00 -2.24
N ARG A 61 -19.36 -3.65 -2.10
CA ARG A 61 -20.46 -4.31 -2.82
C ARG A 61 -20.37 -4.13 -4.33
N ALA A 62 -20.03 -2.94 -4.80
CA ALA A 62 -19.85 -2.67 -6.23
C ALA A 62 -18.71 -3.53 -6.82
N ILE A 63 -17.60 -3.66 -6.09
CA ILE A 63 -16.48 -4.53 -6.47
C ILE A 63 -16.93 -6.00 -6.53
N ALA A 64 -17.63 -6.48 -5.50
CA ALA A 64 -18.14 -7.85 -5.44
C ALA A 64 -19.15 -8.17 -6.56
N GLY A 65 -19.94 -7.18 -6.98
CA GLY A 65 -20.91 -7.31 -8.08
C GLY A 65 -20.32 -7.14 -9.49
N THR A 66 -19.04 -6.76 -9.60
CA THR A 66 -18.38 -6.58 -10.90
C THR A 66 -17.70 -7.88 -11.33
N ALA A 67 -17.89 -8.27 -12.59
CA ALA A 67 -17.10 -9.34 -13.20
C ALA A 67 -15.67 -8.83 -13.48
N LEU A 68 -14.78 -8.98 -12.50
CA LEU A 68 -13.40 -8.51 -12.60
C LEU A 68 -12.57 -9.43 -13.52
N ALA A 69 -12.07 -8.88 -14.62
CA ALA A 69 -11.06 -9.51 -15.45
C ALA A 69 -9.74 -8.73 -15.34
N GLY A 70 -8.62 -9.45 -15.21
CA GLY A 70 -7.30 -8.85 -15.04
C GLY A 70 -7.10 -8.16 -13.69
N SER A 71 -6.18 -7.20 -13.63
CA SER A 71 -5.78 -6.57 -12.38
C SER A 71 -6.80 -5.56 -11.86
N SER A 72 -6.97 -5.49 -10.54
CA SER A 72 -7.98 -4.63 -9.91
C SER A 72 -7.39 -3.80 -8.77
N CYS A 73 -7.72 -2.51 -8.72
CA CYS A 73 -7.39 -1.66 -7.58
C CYS A 73 -8.56 -0.83 -7.07
N VAL A 74 -8.46 -0.45 -5.80
CA VAL A 74 -9.29 0.58 -5.17
C VAL A 74 -8.40 1.70 -4.66
N LEU A 75 -8.70 2.91 -5.09
CA LEU A 75 -7.99 4.13 -4.77
C LEU A 75 -8.82 4.96 -3.80
N VAL A 76 -8.23 5.25 -2.65
CA VAL A 76 -8.81 6.07 -1.59
C VAL A 76 -7.92 7.29 -1.31
N ARG A 77 -8.35 8.21 -0.46
CA ARG A 77 -7.55 9.39 -0.11
C ARG A 77 -6.56 9.10 1.02
N THR A 78 -7.00 8.38 2.05
CA THR A 78 -6.24 8.22 3.30
C THR A 78 -5.82 6.77 3.53
N ASN A 79 -4.73 6.59 4.29
CA ASN A 79 -4.32 5.24 4.70
C ASN A 79 -5.40 4.57 5.57
N GLU A 80 -6.12 5.33 6.39
CA GLU A 80 -7.21 4.82 7.23
C GLU A 80 -8.35 4.24 6.38
N GLU A 81 -8.82 4.98 5.37
CA GLU A 81 -9.83 4.48 4.41
C GLU A 81 -9.34 3.20 3.71
N ALA A 82 -8.06 3.14 3.35
CA ALA A 82 -7.49 1.98 2.67
C ALA A 82 -7.58 0.75 3.57
N MET A 83 -7.12 0.89 4.82
CA MET A 83 -7.13 -0.17 5.82
C MET A 83 -8.55 -0.65 6.15
N LEU A 84 -9.49 0.27 6.32
CA LEU A 84 -10.89 -0.06 6.57
C LEU A 84 -11.50 -0.80 5.38
N LEU A 85 -11.30 -0.29 4.16
CA LEU A 85 -11.86 -0.90 2.95
C LEU A 85 -11.30 -2.30 2.70
N ALA A 86 -9.99 -2.51 2.89
CA ALA A 86 -9.38 -3.83 2.79
C ALA A 86 -9.98 -4.80 3.83
N GLY A 87 -10.32 -4.31 5.02
CA GLY A 87 -11.05 -5.08 6.04
C GLY A 87 -12.45 -5.50 5.56
N VAL A 88 -13.22 -4.55 5.04
CA VAL A 88 -14.58 -4.79 4.51
C VAL A 88 -14.56 -5.78 3.35
N LEU A 89 -13.63 -5.63 2.41
CA LEU A 89 -13.47 -6.56 1.28
C LEU A 89 -13.16 -7.98 1.77
N ALA A 90 -12.24 -8.13 2.73
CA ALA A 90 -11.89 -9.43 3.28
C ALA A 90 -13.09 -10.12 3.97
N GLN A 91 -13.97 -9.36 4.63
CA GLN A 91 -15.20 -9.90 5.23
C GLN A 91 -16.20 -10.39 4.18
N GLN A 92 -16.20 -9.79 2.99
CA GLN A 92 -17.01 -10.23 1.85
C GLN A 92 -16.36 -11.40 1.08
N GLY A 93 -15.28 -11.99 1.62
CA GLY A 93 -14.57 -13.10 0.98
C GLY A 93 -13.65 -12.69 -0.16
N LEU A 94 -13.48 -11.38 -0.41
CA LEU A 94 -12.60 -10.87 -1.46
C LEU A 94 -11.15 -10.80 -0.96
N ARG A 95 -10.22 -11.26 -1.80
CA ARG A 95 -8.78 -11.21 -1.52
C ARG A 95 -8.26 -9.79 -1.70
N ALA A 96 -8.31 -8.99 -0.63
CA ALA A 96 -7.78 -7.63 -0.64
C ALA A 96 -6.34 -7.55 -0.13
N LYS A 97 -5.46 -6.90 -0.90
CA LYS A 97 -4.07 -6.59 -0.51
C LYS A 97 -3.90 -5.08 -0.39
N LEU A 98 -3.36 -4.62 0.74
CA LEU A 98 -3.00 -3.21 0.89
C LEU A 98 -1.68 -2.94 0.16
N ILE A 99 -1.66 -1.89 -0.66
CA ILE A 99 -0.41 -1.28 -1.13
C ILE A 99 0.16 -0.49 0.05
N GLN A 100 1.02 -1.15 0.81
CA GLN A 100 1.72 -0.54 1.94
C GLN A 100 2.90 0.28 1.44
N SER A 101 3.27 1.26 2.25
CA SER A 101 4.54 1.96 2.08
C SER A 101 5.36 1.84 3.34
N ASN A 102 6.67 1.89 3.19
CA ASN A 102 7.64 1.99 4.26
C ASN A 102 7.97 3.45 4.59
N ASP A 103 7.02 4.38 4.49
CA ASP A 103 7.21 5.79 4.89
C ASP A 103 7.82 5.95 6.30
N SER A 104 7.62 4.97 7.19
CA SER A 104 8.15 4.97 8.55
C SER A 104 9.56 4.38 8.72
N PHE A 105 10.16 3.77 7.68
CA PHE A 105 11.49 3.16 7.76
C PHE A 105 12.20 2.99 6.41
N ASP A 106 13.53 3.08 6.41
CA ASP A 106 14.39 2.79 5.26
C ASP A 106 14.51 1.27 5.02
N LEU A 107 14.51 0.80 3.76
CA LEU A 107 14.65 -0.64 3.46
C LEU A 107 15.99 -1.23 3.92
N ASN A 108 17.04 -0.43 4.03
CA ASN A 108 18.31 -0.84 4.66
C ASN A 108 18.14 -1.27 6.12
N ASN A 109 17.09 -0.78 6.78
CA ASN A 109 16.78 -1.14 8.15
C ASN A 109 15.86 -2.36 8.26
N LEU A 110 15.32 -2.89 7.15
CA LEU A 110 14.51 -4.10 7.19
C LEU A 110 15.40 -5.28 7.59
N PHE A 111 14.98 -6.01 8.63
CA PHE A 111 15.80 -7.04 9.26
C PHE A 111 16.33 -8.07 8.26
N GLU A 112 15.45 -8.58 7.40
CA GLU A 112 15.78 -9.59 6.42
C GLU A 112 16.76 -9.10 5.36
N LEU A 113 16.62 -7.84 4.89
CA LEU A 113 17.56 -7.24 3.93
C LEU A 113 18.91 -6.93 4.57
N ARG A 114 18.93 -6.60 5.86
CA ARG A 114 20.18 -6.40 6.60
C ARG A 114 20.91 -7.72 6.86
N CYS A 115 20.19 -8.80 7.17
CA CYS A 115 20.76 -10.15 7.23
C CYS A 115 21.38 -10.54 5.89
N PHE A 116 20.66 -10.33 4.78
CA PHE A 116 21.17 -10.55 3.43
C PHE A 116 22.44 -9.73 3.16
N PHE A 117 22.42 -8.43 3.47
CA PHE A 117 23.58 -7.57 3.23
C PHE A 117 24.79 -7.92 4.11
N ASN A 118 24.57 -8.29 5.38
CA ASN A 118 25.63 -8.71 6.28
C ASN A 118 26.33 -9.98 5.78
N ALA A 119 25.58 -10.94 5.19
CA ALA A 119 26.16 -12.12 4.57
C ALA A 119 27.12 -11.78 3.42
N LEU A 120 26.86 -10.68 2.70
CA LEU A 120 27.75 -10.16 1.64
C LEU A 120 29.00 -9.44 2.19
N GLN A 121 28.97 -8.99 3.46
CA GLN A 121 30.08 -8.24 4.06
C GLN A 121 31.13 -9.11 4.75
N GLN A 122 30.76 -10.29 5.24
CA GLN A 122 31.66 -11.11 6.06
C GLN A 122 32.87 -11.69 5.30
N GLU A 123 32.88 -11.64 3.96
CA GLU A 123 33.73 -12.51 3.14
C GLU A 123 34.68 -11.77 2.20
N SER A 124 34.47 -10.47 2.00
CA SER A 124 35.32 -9.65 1.14
C SER A 124 35.35 -8.22 1.65
N ASP A 125 36.54 -7.66 1.84
CA ASP A 125 36.71 -6.22 2.13
C ASP A 125 36.50 -5.34 0.89
N GLY A 126 36.41 -5.96 -0.30
CA GLY A 126 36.23 -5.26 -1.57
C GLY A 126 34.83 -4.65 -1.73
N PRO A 127 34.70 -3.59 -2.55
CA PRO A 127 33.40 -2.96 -2.85
C PRO A 127 32.53 -3.78 -3.79
N LEU A 128 33.14 -4.71 -4.54
CA LEU A 128 32.48 -5.58 -5.52
C LEU A 128 31.90 -6.82 -4.83
N ILE A 129 30.73 -7.26 -5.31
CA ILE A 129 30.07 -8.49 -4.88
C ILE A 129 30.25 -9.52 -6.00
N SER A 130 30.84 -10.69 -5.67
CA SER A 130 30.95 -11.79 -6.61
C SER A 130 29.60 -12.50 -6.82
N ASP A 131 29.42 -13.18 -7.95
CA ASP A 131 28.19 -13.94 -8.20
C ASP A 131 28.03 -15.13 -7.23
N GLU A 132 29.15 -15.68 -6.75
CA GLU A 132 29.19 -16.73 -5.72
C GLU A 132 28.69 -16.19 -4.37
N ASP A 133 29.21 -15.05 -3.92
CA ASP A 133 28.76 -14.40 -2.69
C ASP A 133 27.28 -14.03 -2.76
N TRP A 134 26.85 -13.49 -3.89
CA TRP A 134 25.45 -13.13 -4.12
C TRP A 134 24.53 -14.34 -4.07
N SER A 135 24.89 -15.44 -4.76
CA SER A 135 24.09 -16.67 -4.80
C SER A 135 23.97 -17.30 -3.41
N ARG A 136 25.09 -17.38 -2.67
CA ARG A 136 25.09 -17.86 -1.29
C ARG A 136 24.26 -16.99 -0.35
N ALA A 137 24.37 -15.67 -0.43
CA ALA A 137 23.56 -14.76 0.40
C ALA A 137 22.06 -14.94 0.12
N LYS A 138 21.67 -15.20 -1.15
CA LYS A 138 20.28 -15.55 -1.50
C LYS A 138 19.83 -16.88 -0.88
N GLU A 139 20.68 -17.90 -0.86
CA GLU A 139 20.37 -19.18 -0.21
C GLU A 139 20.17 -19.02 1.31
N GLN A 140 21.04 -18.25 1.97
CA GLN A 140 20.89 -17.93 3.38
C GLN A 140 19.62 -17.15 3.67
N LEU A 141 19.31 -16.15 2.84
CA LEU A 141 18.05 -15.41 2.95
C LEU A 141 16.83 -16.31 2.73
N ASN A 142 16.85 -17.20 1.74
CA ASN A 142 15.75 -18.14 1.50
C ASN A 142 15.50 -19.05 2.71
N THR A 143 16.55 -19.44 3.41
CA THR A 143 16.45 -20.20 4.66
C THR A 143 15.83 -19.36 5.78
N LEU A 144 16.26 -18.10 5.93
CA LEU A 144 15.66 -17.15 6.89
C LEU A 144 14.17 -16.89 6.61
N LEU A 145 13.78 -16.89 5.34
CA LEU A 145 12.42 -16.59 4.87
C LEU A 145 11.49 -17.80 4.81
N ALA A 146 11.90 -18.98 5.28
CA ALA A 146 11.10 -20.20 5.19
C ALA A 146 9.67 -20.00 5.72
N ASP A 147 9.53 -19.32 6.86
CA ASP A 147 8.25 -19.05 7.53
C ASP A 147 7.77 -17.59 7.37
N SER A 148 8.45 -16.79 6.54
CA SER A 148 8.15 -15.36 6.42
C SER A 148 7.03 -15.08 5.42
N ASP A 149 6.04 -14.28 5.83
CA ASP A 149 4.97 -13.80 4.93
C ASP A 149 5.44 -12.71 3.95
N LYS A 150 6.72 -12.29 4.01
CA LYS A 150 7.33 -11.29 3.12
C LYS A 150 8.24 -11.88 2.05
N LYS A 151 8.28 -13.21 1.91
CA LYS A 151 9.19 -13.90 0.98
C LYS A 151 9.10 -13.38 -0.46
N GLU A 152 7.88 -13.19 -0.98
CA GLU A 152 7.66 -12.68 -2.34
C GLU A 152 8.16 -11.24 -2.53
N LEU A 153 7.93 -10.38 -1.53
CA LEU A 153 8.38 -8.99 -1.54
C LEU A 153 9.91 -8.93 -1.59
N LEU A 154 10.59 -9.64 -0.69
CA LEU A 154 12.05 -9.65 -0.61
C LEU A 154 12.69 -10.26 -1.87
N SER A 155 12.08 -11.32 -2.41
CA SER A 155 12.50 -11.90 -3.70
C SER A 155 12.37 -10.89 -4.84
N SER A 156 11.33 -10.06 -4.82
CA SER A 156 11.10 -9.03 -5.85
C SER A 156 12.10 -7.88 -5.75
N ILE A 157 12.48 -7.48 -4.53
CA ILE A 157 13.53 -6.47 -4.27
C ILE A 157 14.87 -6.93 -4.85
N ILE A 158 15.28 -8.17 -4.54
CA ILE A 158 16.55 -8.74 -5.00
C ILE A 158 16.58 -8.85 -6.52
N ARG A 159 15.52 -9.40 -7.13
CA ARG A 159 15.42 -9.51 -8.59
C ARG A 159 15.48 -8.15 -9.28
N SER A 160 14.78 -7.15 -8.73
CA SER A 160 14.82 -5.81 -9.31
C SER A 160 16.22 -5.21 -9.31
N PHE A 161 17.04 -5.50 -8.29
CA PHE A 161 18.44 -5.09 -8.28
C PHE A 161 19.29 -5.88 -9.29
N GLU A 162 19.05 -7.18 -9.43
CA GLU A 162 19.72 -8.03 -10.43
C GLU A 162 19.45 -7.53 -11.85
N ASP A 163 18.20 -7.19 -12.15
CA ASP A 163 17.75 -6.74 -13.47
C ASP A 163 18.39 -5.40 -13.87
N THR A 164 18.68 -4.53 -12.90
CA THR A 164 19.35 -3.24 -13.16
C THR A 164 20.88 -3.32 -13.12
N ASN A 165 21.45 -4.37 -12.51
CA ASN A 165 22.90 -4.52 -12.28
C ASN A 165 23.43 -5.84 -12.87
N THR A 166 23.25 -6.01 -14.18
CA THR A 166 23.60 -7.26 -14.90
C THR A 166 25.11 -7.46 -15.08
N GLY A 167 25.91 -6.40 -15.09
CA GLY A 167 27.35 -6.46 -15.32
C GLY A 167 28.16 -6.73 -14.05
N ARG A 168 28.14 -5.80 -13.10
CA ARG A 168 28.85 -5.90 -11.81
C ARG A 168 27.92 -5.41 -10.70
N LYS A 169 27.97 -6.07 -9.55
CA LYS A 169 27.18 -5.70 -8.37
C LYS A 169 28.11 -5.05 -7.35
N TYR A 170 27.78 -3.84 -6.90
CA TYR A 170 28.54 -3.13 -5.87
C TYR A 170 27.75 -3.02 -4.57
N LYS A 171 28.46 -3.10 -3.44
CA LYS A 171 27.85 -2.93 -2.10
C LYS A 171 27.25 -1.55 -1.89
N SER A 172 27.86 -0.51 -2.46
CA SER A 172 27.33 0.86 -2.45
C SER A 172 26.00 0.95 -3.19
N ASP A 173 25.95 0.34 -4.37
CA ASP A 173 24.79 0.43 -5.26
C ASP A 173 23.59 -0.29 -4.64
N TRP A 174 23.82 -1.42 -3.96
CA TRP A 174 22.78 -2.09 -3.17
C TRP A 174 22.21 -1.18 -2.08
N LYS A 175 23.07 -0.50 -1.30
CA LYS A 175 22.62 0.41 -0.24
C LYS A 175 21.83 1.59 -0.79
N SER A 176 22.34 2.24 -1.84
CA SER A 176 21.66 3.38 -2.49
C SER A 176 20.32 2.95 -3.07
N PHE A 177 20.29 1.80 -3.76
CA PHE A 177 19.06 1.21 -4.28
C PHE A 177 18.01 1.00 -3.18
N LEU A 178 18.38 0.45 -2.03
CA LEU A 178 17.46 0.28 -0.91
C LEU A 178 16.99 1.61 -0.30
N SER A 179 17.88 2.60 -0.17
CA SER A 179 17.53 3.93 0.38
C SER A 179 16.55 4.69 -0.52
N GLU A 180 16.68 4.54 -1.83
CA GLU A 180 15.89 5.26 -2.83
C GLU A 180 14.56 4.55 -3.14
N SER A 181 14.46 3.26 -2.84
CA SER A 181 13.30 2.44 -3.16
C SER A 181 12.25 2.40 -2.04
N LYS A 182 11.00 2.14 -2.42
CA LYS A 182 9.88 1.91 -1.51
C LYS A 182 9.31 0.51 -1.69
N ILE A 183 8.66 -0.04 -0.65
CA ILE A 183 8.03 -1.37 -0.70
C ILE A 183 7.05 -1.47 -1.87
N GLU A 184 6.28 -0.42 -2.11
CA GLU A 184 5.30 -0.36 -3.19
C GLU A 184 5.91 -0.44 -4.59
N ASP A 185 7.20 -0.17 -4.77
CA ASP A 185 7.87 -0.27 -6.07
C ASP A 185 8.04 -1.73 -6.51
N PHE A 186 8.05 -2.65 -5.54
CA PHE A 186 8.27 -4.08 -5.77
C PHE A 186 6.98 -4.90 -5.78
N LEU A 187 5.83 -4.24 -5.66
CA LEU A 187 4.54 -4.89 -5.75
C LEU A 187 4.23 -5.25 -7.20
N ARG A 188 4.26 -6.56 -7.48
CA ARG A 188 3.74 -7.11 -8.73
C ARG A 188 2.22 -7.17 -8.62
N VAL A 189 1.55 -6.50 -9.56
CA VAL A 189 0.10 -6.50 -9.66
C VAL A 189 -0.34 -7.80 -10.34
N ASP A 190 -1.15 -8.60 -9.64
CA ASP A 190 -1.77 -9.82 -10.15
C ASP A 190 -3.28 -9.65 -10.39
N SER A 191 -3.92 -10.67 -10.96
CA SER A 191 -5.37 -10.73 -11.19
C SER A 191 -6.16 -11.33 -10.03
N ASP A 192 -5.48 -11.92 -9.04
CA ASP A 192 -6.10 -12.70 -7.97
C ASP A 192 -6.46 -11.84 -6.76
N ASN A 193 -5.88 -10.64 -6.67
CA ASN A 193 -6.03 -9.73 -5.55
C ASN A 193 -6.59 -8.37 -5.97
N ILE A 194 -7.43 -7.82 -5.10
CA ILE A 194 -7.89 -6.44 -5.18
C ILE A 194 -6.92 -5.58 -4.36
N TYR A 195 -6.17 -4.72 -5.05
CA TYR A 195 -5.19 -3.86 -4.42
C TYR A 195 -5.85 -2.60 -3.86
N VAL A 196 -5.72 -2.33 -2.56
CA VAL A 196 -6.26 -1.13 -1.93
C VAL A 196 -5.12 -0.16 -1.61
N SER A 197 -5.20 1.06 -2.12
CA SER A 197 -4.10 2.04 -2.04
C SER A 197 -4.63 3.45 -1.87
N THR A 198 -3.81 4.33 -1.30
CA THR A 198 -4.04 5.77 -1.51
C THR A 198 -3.73 6.14 -2.96
N ILE A 199 -4.37 7.20 -3.47
CA ILE A 199 -4.11 7.73 -4.81
C ILE A 199 -2.61 8.01 -5.04
N HIS A 200 -1.89 8.45 -4.01
CA HIS A 200 -0.47 8.76 -4.09
C HIS A 200 0.41 7.51 -4.30
N LYS A 201 0.13 6.41 -3.60
CA LYS A 201 0.93 5.17 -3.63
C LYS A 201 0.72 4.32 -4.89
N ALA A 202 -0.36 4.59 -5.62
CA ALA A 202 -0.64 3.95 -6.91
C ALA A 202 0.08 4.63 -8.09
N LYS A 203 0.92 5.64 -7.84
CA LYS A 203 1.66 6.33 -8.92
C LYS A 203 2.53 5.34 -9.70
N GLY A 204 2.50 5.46 -11.02
CA GLY A 204 3.26 4.60 -11.94
C GLY A 204 2.65 3.22 -12.19
N LYS A 205 1.56 2.85 -11.49
CA LYS A 205 0.86 1.57 -11.66
C LYS A 205 -0.41 1.73 -12.49
N GLU A 206 -0.89 0.66 -13.09
CA GLU A 206 -2.11 0.63 -13.88
C GLU A 206 -2.84 -0.69 -13.68
N PHE A 207 -4.16 -0.63 -13.79
CA PHE A 207 -5.04 -1.74 -13.48
C PHE A 207 -6.11 -1.86 -14.56
N GLU A 208 -6.51 -3.08 -14.90
CA GLU A 208 -7.64 -3.30 -15.80
C GLU A 208 -8.92 -2.69 -15.21
N ASN A 209 -9.12 -2.86 -13.90
CA ASN A 209 -10.24 -2.30 -13.14
C ASN A 209 -9.73 -1.33 -12.06
N ALA A 210 -10.26 -0.11 -12.02
CA ALA A 210 -10.00 0.85 -10.95
C ALA A 210 -11.30 1.35 -10.32
N PHE A 211 -11.38 1.25 -9.00
CA PHE A 211 -12.45 1.81 -8.20
C PHE A 211 -11.92 3.03 -7.45
N LEU A 212 -12.63 4.14 -7.47
CA LEU A 212 -12.19 5.39 -6.84
C LEU A 212 -13.21 5.81 -5.79
N LEU A 213 -12.78 5.87 -4.52
CA LEU A 213 -13.61 6.29 -3.39
C LEU A 213 -13.22 7.72 -2.99
N LEU A 214 -14.14 8.66 -3.18
CA LEU A 214 -13.97 10.09 -2.89
C LEU A 214 -14.95 10.54 -1.80
N ASN A 215 -14.72 10.08 -0.57
CA ASN A 215 -15.57 10.41 0.57
C ASN A 215 -15.28 11.82 1.09
N ASN A 216 -16.31 12.66 1.12
CA ASN A 216 -16.27 14.08 1.46
C ASN A 216 -15.15 14.85 0.74
N PHE A 217 -14.79 14.42 -0.47
CA PHE A 217 -13.72 15.03 -1.24
C PHE A 217 -14.18 16.33 -1.90
N LYS A 218 -13.37 17.38 -1.80
CA LYS A 218 -13.64 18.67 -2.43
C LYS A 218 -12.49 19.06 -3.35
N PRO A 219 -12.66 19.03 -4.68
CA PRO A 219 -11.61 19.34 -5.65
C PRO A 219 -11.38 20.85 -5.83
N ASP A 220 -11.22 21.60 -4.74
CA ASP A 220 -11.23 23.07 -4.77
C ASP A 220 -9.89 23.67 -5.24
N THR A 221 -8.83 22.87 -5.27
CA THR A 221 -7.50 23.27 -5.74
C THR A 221 -7.06 22.44 -6.94
N ASP A 222 -6.22 23.02 -7.80
CA ASP A 222 -5.60 22.29 -8.92
C ASP A 222 -4.81 21.06 -8.46
N ALA A 223 -4.21 21.09 -7.26
CA ALA A 223 -3.51 19.94 -6.69
C ALA A 223 -4.48 18.76 -6.43
N LEU A 224 -5.64 19.02 -5.84
CA LEU A 224 -6.67 18.01 -5.58
C LEU A 224 -7.32 17.52 -6.87
N LYS A 225 -7.58 18.41 -7.84
CA LYS A 225 -8.06 18.00 -9.17
C LYS A 225 -7.07 17.09 -9.89
N ARG A 226 -5.76 17.37 -9.80
CA ARG A 226 -4.71 16.51 -10.33
C ARG A 226 -4.67 15.15 -9.65
N GLN A 227 -4.98 15.04 -8.36
CA GLN A 227 -5.08 13.74 -7.69
C GLN A 227 -6.19 12.88 -8.31
N VAL A 228 -7.38 13.45 -8.51
CA VAL A 228 -8.50 12.75 -9.15
C VAL A 228 -8.14 12.35 -10.59
N TYR A 229 -7.52 13.25 -11.35
CA TYR A 229 -7.04 12.95 -12.70
C TYR A 229 -6.06 11.77 -12.70
N VAL A 230 -5.07 11.78 -11.79
CA VAL A 230 -4.11 10.69 -11.65
C VAL A 230 -4.81 9.37 -11.32
N ALA A 231 -5.81 9.39 -10.45
CA ALA A 231 -6.59 8.21 -10.09
C ALA A 231 -7.39 7.64 -11.27
N ILE A 232 -8.08 8.50 -12.03
CA ILE A 232 -8.83 8.12 -13.25
C ILE A 232 -7.89 7.41 -14.24
N THR A 233 -6.70 7.97 -14.48
CA THR A 233 -5.73 7.41 -15.43
C THR A 233 -5.05 6.11 -14.97
N ARG A 234 -5.42 5.56 -13.80
CA ARG A 234 -4.98 4.22 -13.37
C ARG A 234 -5.80 3.10 -14.01
N ALA A 235 -7.00 3.40 -14.50
CA ALA A 235 -7.88 2.45 -15.16
C ALA A 235 -7.47 2.25 -16.63
N LYS A 236 -7.43 0.99 -17.06
CA LYS A 236 -7.28 0.64 -18.47
C LYS A 236 -8.62 0.36 -19.15
N SER A 237 -9.49 -0.43 -18.52
CA SER A 237 -10.75 -0.87 -19.14
C SER A 237 -12.00 -0.54 -18.35
N ASN A 238 -11.94 -0.60 -17.02
CA ASN A 238 -13.09 -0.34 -16.16
C ASN A 238 -12.75 0.69 -15.07
N LEU A 239 -13.55 1.75 -15.00
CA LEU A 239 -13.44 2.79 -13.99
C LEU A 239 -14.79 2.95 -13.28
N SER A 240 -14.82 2.70 -11.97
CA SER A 240 -15.99 3.00 -11.12
C SER A 240 -15.64 4.07 -10.09
N ILE A 241 -16.39 5.16 -10.06
CA ILE A 241 -16.18 6.29 -9.14
C ILE A 241 -17.35 6.38 -8.17
N HIS A 242 -17.03 6.40 -6.88
CA HIS A 242 -17.98 6.45 -5.78
C HIS A 242 -17.67 7.68 -4.92
N TYR A 243 -18.63 8.60 -4.83
CA TYR A 243 -18.41 9.89 -4.18
C TYR A 243 -19.72 10.44 -3.63
N ASN A 244 -19.64 11.36 -2.67
CA ASN A 244 -20.82 11.94 -2.01
C ASN A 244 -20.93 13.46 -2.22
N ALA A 245 -20.84 13.86 -3.49
CA ALA A 245 -20.98 15.25 -3.94
C ALA A 245 -21.62 15.30 -5.34
N ARG A 246 -21.53 16.45 -6.04
CA ARG A 246 -22.10 16.65 -7.39
C ARG A 246 -21.12 17.10 -8.48
N TYR A 247 -19.85 17.31 -8.16
CA TYR A 247 -18.86 17.89 -9.09
C TYR A 247 -18.44 16.98 -10.26
N LEU A 248 -18.92 15.72 -10.32
CA LEU A 248 -18.69 14.81 -11.45
C LEU A 248 -19.92 14.65 -12.34
N GLN A 249 -21.06 15.25 -11.99
CA GLN A 249 -22.31 15.10 -12.73
C GLN A 249 -22.42 16.02 -13.94
N GLU A 250 -21.59 17.06 -14.06
CA GLU A 250 -21.69 18.04 -15.15
C GLU A 250 -20.30 18.47 -15.67
N PRO A 251 -20.10 18.56 -16.99
CA PRO A 251 -21.02 18.11 -18.04
C PRO A 251 -21.12 16.58 -18.09
N ARG A 252 -22.31 16.04 -18.38
CA ARG A 252 -22.49 14.60 -18.63
C ARG A 252 -21.91 14.20 -19.97
N LEU A 253 -21.22 13.06 -19.99
CA LEU A 253 -20.76 12.40 -21.21
C LEU A 253 -21.69 11.22 -21.55
N GLU A 254 -21.98 11.02 -22.84
CA GLU A 254 -22.90 9.96 -23.29
C GLU A 254 -22.36 8.55 -22.99
N GLU A 255 -21.04 8.38 -23.08
CA GLU A 255 -20.33 7.13 -22.83
C GLU A 255 -20.11 6.79 -21.33
N VAL A 256 -20.68 7.58 -20.41
CA VAL A 256 -20.53 7.42 -18.96
C VAL A 256 -21.88 7.06 -18.31
N HIS A 257 -21.87 6.01 -17.49
CA HIS A 257 -23.02 5.60 -16.73
C HIS A 257 -23.10 6.34 -15.39
N TYR A 258 -24.05 7.28 -15.27
CA TYR A 258 -24.31 8.01 -14.03
C TYR A 258 -25.42 7.34 -13.22
N ALA A 259 -25.18 7.10 -11.93
CA ALA A 259 -26.16 6.54 -11.00
C ALA A 259 -26.19 7.32 -9.68
N GLU A 260 -27.31 7.24 -8.98
CA GLU A 260 -27.46 7.71 -7.60
C GLU A 260 -27.87 6.53 -6.72
N ASP A 261 -27.18 6.37 -5.59
CA ASP A 261 -27.50 5.34 -4.60
C ASP A 261 -27.79 6.00 -3.26
N ALA A 262 -29.07 6.05 -2.92
CA ALA A 262 -29.58 6.65 -1.68
C ALA A 262 -29.68 5.67 -0.50
N ASN A 263 -29.20 4.43 -0.65
CA ASN A 263 -29.30 3.46 0.43
C ASN A 263 -28.44 3.87 1.63
N PRO A 264 -28.93 3.72 2.87
CA PRO A 264 -28.12 3.88 4.06
C PRO A 264 -27.19 2.66 4.23
N TYR A 265 -25.92 2.92 4.50
CA TYR A 265 -24.91 1.88 4.70
C TYR A 265 -24.35 1.93 6.12
N PRO A 266 -24.07 0.76 6.75
CA PRO A 266 -23.48 0.72 8.07
C PRO A 266 -22.00 1.11 8.06
N GLU A 267 -21.50 1.53 9.21
CA GLU A 267 -20.06 1.64 9.45
C GLU A 267 -19.40 0.25 9.45
N PRO A 268 -18.13 0.14 9.01
CA PRO A 268 -17.37 -1.09 9.13
C PRO A 268 -17.34 -1.62 10.59
N ASP A 269 -17.33 -2.93 10.71
CA ASP A 269 -17.18 -3.68 11.97
C ASP A 269 -15.80 -4.33 12.11
N GLN A 270 -14.91 -4.16 11.12
CA GLN A 270 -13.50 -4.58 11.18
C GLN A 270 -12.54 -3.47 10.72
N VAL A 271 -11.41 -3.34 11.41
CA VAL A 271 -10.31 -2.41 11.08
C VAL A 271 -8.98 -3.15 11.12
N ALA A 272 -8.11 -2.91 10.14
CA ALA A 272 -6.71 -3.33 10.21
C ALA A 272 -5.84 -2.14 10.66
N LEU A 273 -4.93 -2.36 11.61
CA LEU A 273 -3.94 -1.37 12.04
C LEU A 273 -2.54 -1.90 11.72
N PHE A 274 -1.66 -1.01 11.24
CA PHE A 274 -0.25 -1.32 10.97
C PHE A 274 0.60 -0.38 11.78
N LEU A 275 1.30 -0.95 12.77
CA LEU A 275 2.07 -0.18 13.72
C LEU A 275 3.35 0.34 13.05
N THR A 276 3.71 1.56 13.41
CA THR A 276 4.94 2.24 13.04
C THR A 276 5.79 2.47 14.28
N HIS A 277 6.98 3.05 14.11
CA HIS A 277 7.84 3.45 15.22
C HIS A 277 7.15 4.38 16.25
N ARG A 278 6.10 5.12 15.84
CA ARG A 278 5.35 6.02 16.74
C ARG A 278 4.37 5.26 17.65
N ASP A 279 3.98 4.06 17.24
CA ASP A 279 2.94 3.29 17.91
C ASP A 279 3.48 2.36 19.01
N VAL A 280 4.80 2.27 19.12
CA VAL A 280 5.51 1.38 20.05
C VAL A 280 6.49 2.14 20.92
N TRP A 281 6.77 1.62 22.12
CA TRP A 281 7.81 2.18 22.99
C TRP A 281 9.19 1.69 22.54
N LEU A 282 9.91 2.51 21.77
CA LEU A 282 11.20 2.16 21.16
C LEU A 282 12.28 1.75 22.18
N GLY A 283 12.36 2.43 23.32
CA GLY A 283 13.32 2.12 24.39
C GLY A 283 13.11 0.76 25.07
N TYR A 284 11.89 0.20 25.01
CA TYR A 284 11.61 -1.13 25.57
C TYR A 284 12.41 -2.23 24.87
N PHE A 285 12.63 -2.08 23.55
CA PHE A 285 13.26 -3.08 22.71
C PHE A 285 14.74 -3.34 23.05
N GLU A 286 15.44 -2.36 23.64
CA GLU A 286 16.88 -2.46 23.99
C GLU A 286 17.21 -3.72 24.80
N ASN A 287 16.35 -4.07 25.77
CA ASN A 287 16.63 -5.15 26.73
C ASN A 287 15.93 -6.48 26.39
N ILE A 288 15.17 -6.55 25.29
CA ILE A 288 14.33 -7.72 24.96
C ILE A 288 14.70 -8.40 23.64
N GLN A 289 15.86 -8.10 23.05
CA GLN A 289 16.30 -8.70 21.79
C GLN A 289 16.32 -10.24 21.84
N HIS A 290 16.65 -10.83 23.00
CA HIS A 290 16.61 -12.28 23.22
C HIS A 290 15.21 -12.92 23.05
N ARG A 291 14.14 -12.13 23.24
CA ARG A 291 12.73 -12.57 23.09
C ARG A 291 12.26 -12.45 21.63
N ILE A 292 12.91 -11.59 20.85
CA ILE A 292 12.55 -11.24 19.47
C ILE A 292 13.30 -12.10 18.46
N ARG A 293 14.49 -12.61 18.79
CA ARG A 293 15.40 -13.31 17.85
C ARG A 293 14.79 -14.48 17.05
N ASN A 294 13.71 -15.08 17.54
CA ASN A 294 13.02 -16.21 16.89
C ASN A 294 11.73 -15.77 16.17
N LEU A 295 11.46 -14.47 16.09
CA LEU A 295 10.34 -13.95 15.33
C LEU A 295 10.76 -13.75 13.88
N SER A 296 9.82 -14.01 12.98
CA SER A 296 9.87 -13.66 11.56
C SER A 296 8.63 -12.84 11.19
N SER A 297 8.70 -12.06 10.12
CA SER A 297 7.51 -11.41 9.55
C SER A 297 6.41 -12.44 9.29
N GLY A 298 5.18 -12.16 9.74
CA GLY A 298 4.05 -13.09 9.72
C GLY A 298 3.83 -13.89 11.02
N SER A 299 4.79 -13.91 11.94
CA SER A 299 4.67 -14.63 13.23
C SER A 299 3.44 -14.18 14.01
N PRO A 300 2.63 -15.11 14.56
CA PRO A 300 1.48 -14.76 15.39
C PRO A 300 1.94 -14.14 16.71
N LEU A 301 1.18 -13.15 17.17
CA LEU A 301 1.41 -12.46 18.43
C LEU A 301 0.18 -12.61 19.34
N GLN A 302 0.43 -12.83 20.63
CA GLN A 302 -0.59 -12.88 21.67
C GLN A 302 -0.93 -11.47 22.13
N ILE A 303 -2.20 -11.20 22.40
CA ILE A 303 -2.70 -9.88 22.77
C ILE A 303 -2.56 -9.70 24.29
N LEU A 304 -1.92 -8.62 24.71
CA LEU A 304 -1.83 -8.20 26.12
C LEU A 304 -2.57 -6.87 26.30
N GLN A 305 -2.70 -6.42 27.56
CA GLN A 305 -3.36 -5.16 27.88
C GLN A 305 -2.60 -3.93 27.34
N ASP A 306 -1.26 -3.92 27.45
CA ASP A 306 -0.40 -2.78 27.06
C ASP A 306 0.60 -3.14 25.94
N GLY A 307 0.37 -4.24 25.22
CA GLY A 307 1.31 -4.71 24.22
C GLY A 307 0.95 -6.03 23.56
N LEU A 308 1.98 -6.68 23.01
CA LEU A 308 1.87 -7.98 22.34
C LEU A 308 2.98 -8.92 22.83
N ALA A 309 2.67 -10.21 22.94
CA ALA A 309 3.58 -11.26 23.35
C ALA A 309 3.91 -12.25 22.22
N ASN A 310 5.06 -12.91 22.32
CA ASN A 310 5.42 -14.03 21.46
C ASN A 310 4.65 -15.31 21.86
N GLY A 311 4.89 -16.42 21.16
CA GLY A 311 4.25 -17.70 21.46
C GLY A 311 4.56 -18.29 22.84
N LYS A 312 5.56 -17.76 23.56
CA LYS A 312 5.92 -18.15 24.93
C LYS A 312 5.25 -17.27 26.01
N GLY A 313 4.41 -16.32 25.61
CA GLY A 313 3.80 -15.34 26.52
C GLY A 313 4.74 -14.20 26.95
N GLU A 314 5.95 -14.12 26.37
CA GLU A 314 6.88 -13.04 26.69
C GLU A 314 6.52 -11.79 25.89
N GLN A 315 6.36 -10.64 26.57
CA GLN A 315 6.03 -9.38 25.91
C GLN A 315 7.17 -8.94 24.97
N VAL A 316 6.86 -8.83 23.68
CA VAL A 316 7.80 -8.44 22.60
C VAL A 316 7.46 -7.10 21.97
N VAL A 317 6.25 -6.58 22.19
CA VAL A 317 5.86 -5.21 21.84
C VAL A 317 5.23 -4.57 23.06
N LYS A 318 5.64 -3.34 23.36
CA LYS A 318 4.95 -2.45 24.29
C LYS A 318 4.45 -1.25 23.52
N PHE A 319 3.17 -0.93 23.69
CA PHE A 319 2.55 0.18 22.97
C PHE A 319 3.04 1.53 23.49
N SER A 320 3.10 2.52 22.60
CA SER A 320 3.32 3.91 23.02
C SER A 320 2.07 4.45 23.72
N LYS A 321 2.23 5.47 24.57
CA LYS A 321 1.09 6.11 25.26
C LYS A 321 0.06 6.65 24.24
N GLN A 322 0.54 7.30 23.20
CA GLN A 322 -0.30 7.83 22.11
C GLN A 322 -1.09 6.73 21.40
N PHE A 323 -0.49 5.55 21.22
CA PHE A 323 -1.18 4.43 20.61
C PHE A 323 -2.23 3.82 21.54
N CYS A 324 -1.96 3.73 22.84
CA CYS A 324 -2.97 3.34 23.83
C CYS A 324 -4.19 4.28 23.80
N ASP A 325 -3.96 5.60 23.73
CA ASP A 325 -5.04 6.59 23.61
C ASP A 325 -5.85 6.39 22.31
N SER A 326 -5.15 6.09 21.21
CA SER A 326 -5.78 5.78 19.91
C SER A 326 -6.61 4.49 19.97
N LEU A 327 -6.11 3.44 20.63
CA LEU A 327 -6.85 2.19 20.85
C LEU A 327 -8.08 2.41 21.73
N ALA A 328 -8.04 3.31 22.70
CA ALA A 328 -9.19 3.64 23.54
C ALA A 328 -10.34 4.23 22.71
N VAL A 329 -10.04 5.03 21.68
CA VAL A 329 -11.07 5.54 20.74
C VAL A 329 -11.78 4.40 20.01
N TYR A 330 -11.04 3.39 19.55
CA TYR A 330 -11.64 2.19 18.94
C TYR A 330 -12.42 1.36 19.97
N ALA A 331 -11.89 1.21 21.18
CA ALA A 331 -12.54 0.47 22.25
C ALA A 331 -13.89 1.08 22.67
N ASN A 332 -13.99 2.42 22.70
CA ASN A 332 -15.23 3.16 22.94
C ASN A 332 -16.26 2.99 21.81
N LYS A 333 -15.80 2.68 20.60
CA LYS A 333 -16.64 2.31 19.44
C LYS A 333 -17.00 0.82 19.40
N GLY A 334 -16.70 0.06 20.45
CA GLY A 334 -16.98 -1.37 20.57
C GLY A 334 -15.86 -2.29 20.05
N PHE A 335 -14.83 -1.77 19.40
CA PHE A 335 -13.79 -2.62 18.81
C PHE A 335 -12.89 -3.26 19.87
N ARG A 336 -12.45 -4.48 19.58
CA ARG A 336 -11.44 -5.25 20.32
C ARG A 336 -10.40 -5.81 19.36
N ILE A 337 -9.15 -5.90 19.81
CA ILE A 337 -8.10 -6.57 19.05
C ILE A 337 -8.44 -8.06 19.06
N THR A 338 -8.51 -8.67 17.88
CA THR A 338 -8.83 -10.10 17.70
C THR A 338 -7.67 -10.91 17.14
N GLN A 339 -6.77 -10.25 16.40
CA GLN A 339 -5.58 -10.88 15.84
C GLN A 339 -4.43 -9.88 15.83
N ALA A 340 -3.21 -10.39 16.05
CA ALA A 340 -1.99 -9.64 15.88
C ALA A 340 -0.91 -10.54 15.27
N ARG A 341 -0.11 -9.99 14.35
CA ARG A 341 1.04 -10.66 13.73
C ARG A 341 2.18 -9.67 13.55
N VAL A 342 3.41 -10.17 13.50
CA VAL A 342 4.56 -9.38 13.07
C VAL A 342 4.33 -8.95 11.62
N ASN A 343 4.38 -7.65 11.33
CA ASN A 343 4.35 -7.15 9.96
C ASN A 343 5.78 -6.99 9.43
N PHE A 344 6.64 -6.31 10.19
CA PHE A 344 8.05 -6.13 9.87
C PHE A 344 8.91 -6.19 11.13
N LEU A 345 10.15 -6.64 10.97
CA LEU A 345 11.23 -6.47 11.93
C LEU A 345 12.18 -5.43 11.35
N VAL A 346 12.45 -4.37 12.11
CA VAL A 346 13.20 -3.20 11.60
C VAL A 346 14.28 -2.80 12.60
N TYR A 347 15.50 -2.60 12.13
CA TYR A 347 16.56 -2.01 12.92
C TYR A 347 16.26 -0.52 13.17
N TRP A 348 16.24 -0.13 14.42
CA TRP A 348 16.06 1.25 14.84
C TRP A 348 17.30 1.74 15.58
N LYS A 349 17.81 2.90 15.18
CA LYS A 349 18.99 3.53 15.79
C LYS A 349 18.53 4.58 16.80
N HIS A 350 18.99 4.45 18.05
CA HIS A 350 18.86 5.48 19.07
C HIS A 350 19.96 6.52 18.87
N GLU A 351 19.57 7.72 18.43
CA GLU A 351 20.52 8.79 18.09
C GLU A 351 21.45 9.15 19.25
N GLU A 352 20.89 9.39 20.45
CA GLU A 352 21.69 9.80 21.61
C GLU A 352 22.64 8.72 22.14
N LYS A 353 22.21 7.44 22.12
CA LYS A 353 23.02 6.33 22.62
C LYS A 353 24.02 5.81 21.59
N GLY A 354 23.87 6.21 20.31
CA GLY A 354 24.64 5.63 19.20
C GLY A 354 24.45 4.12 19.02
N LYS A 355 23.43 3.53 19.65
CA LYS A 355 23.12 2.09 19.62
C LYS A 355 21.94 1.82 18.71
N GLU A 356 21.86 0.61 18.19
CA GLU A 356 20.71 0.15 17.42
C GLU A 356 20.21 -1.20 17.95
N TRP A 357 18.93 -1.47 17.70
CA TRP A 357 18.28 -2.73 18.05
C TRP A 357 17.10 -3.00 17.12
N VAL A 358 16.66 -4.26 17.07
CA VAL A 358 15.49 -4.66 16.27
C VAL A 358 14.21 -4.30 17.00
N VAL A 359 13.30 -3.65 16.28
CA VAL A 359 11.94 -3.29 16.69
C VAL A 359 10.93 -4.15 15.93
N VAL A 360 9.92 -4.62 16.64
CA VAL A 360 8.80 -5.39 16.06
C VAL A 360 7.67 -4.41 15.71
N LEU A 361 7.36 -4.30 14.41
CA LEU A 361 6.20 -3.56 13.91
C LEU A 361 5.09 -4.55 13.58
N ALA A 362 3.98 -4.49 14.31
CA ALA A 362 2.88 -5.45 14.16
C ALA A 362 1.79 -4.97 13.21
N ARG A 363 1.05 -5.92 12.64
CA ARG A 363 -0.28 -5.72 12.08
C ARG A 363 -1.30 -6.26 13.07
N MET A 364 -2.38 -5.52 13.30
CA MET A 364 -3.49 -5.94 14.15
C MET A 364 -4.82 -5.88 13.40
N ILE A 365 -5.74 -6.77 13.77
CA ILE A 365 -7.14 -6.76 13.31
C ILE A 365 -8.03 -6.49 14.51
N LEU A 366 -8.83 -5.43 14.41
CA LEU A 366 -9.83 -5.04 15.39
C LEU A 366 -11.22 -5.39 14.84
N ARG A 367 -12.11 -5.91 15.70
CA ARG A 367 -13.51 -6.22 15.37
C ARG A 367 -14.44 -5.71 16.46
N LYS A 368 -15.64 -5.27 16.09
CA LYS A 368 -16.72 -4.91 17.05
C LYS A 368 -17.26 -6.11 17.78
#